data_AF-A0A194UTL0-F1
#
_entry.id   AF-A0A194UTL0-F1
#
_cell.length_a   1.000
_cell.length_b   1.000
_cell.length_c   1.000
_cell.angle_alpha   90.00
_cell.angle_beta   90.00
_cell.angle_gamma   90.00
#
_symmetry.space_group_name_H-M   'P 1'
#
loop_
_entity.id
_entity.type
_entity.pdbx_description
1 polymer ?
#
loop_
_entity_poly.entity_id
_entity_poly.type
_entity_poly.pdbx_seq_one_letter_code
_entity_poly.pdbx_strand_id
1 'polypeptide(L)'
;MSPVVAITFELLSVGRVYAVLKLYDRRFGRGLRRIYGKHCPHSLDAEAKFQSFVREGKAEPFLEELQNEKRTSFLPGMPGDSYDEKPDGPAKFEAALYQTCIEDFECETQTYERLREFQGESIPQLYAHVRLCGYVPSELVDTSMASYFEVKGVMIQRIVGYNLQDLPTSYLAPKDPKEWQDIVQLAVDAAWEINQRGVIMGDCKTRNVVVDGKAQRPFLIDFAQCYFKDKMFDDSGSEAGSVKEDGDSVTDVEHDVDVEYMNCARTHGNPVAIGSVMATILKRQKGMKLEIRYPDWDQVIEDIRRSKVGQI
;
A
#
# COMPACT_ATOMS: atom_id res chain seq x y z
N MET A 1 2.66 7.15 6.26
CA MET A 1 3.63 8.11 5.67
C MET A 1 5.01 7.82 6.25
N SER A 2 5.69 6.89 5.59
CA SER A 2 7.09 6.54 5.76
C SER A 2 8.03 7.70 5.40
N PRO A 3 9.17 7.91 6.07
CA PRO A 3 10.23 8.76 5.56
C PRO A 3 10.70 8.29 4.18
N VAL A 4 10.82 9.23 3.24
CA VAL A 4 11.25 8.98 1.85
C VAL A 4 12.40 9.92 1.52
N VAL A 5 13.54 9.36 1.12
CA VAL A 5 14.76 10.13 0.87
C VAL A 5 15.38 9.73 -0.47
N ALA A 6 15.82 10.71 -1.26
CA ALA A 6 16.61 10.43 -2.46
C ALA A 6 18.03 10.04 -2.06
N ILE A 7 18.52 8.92 -2.58
CA ILE A 7 19.85 8.39 -2.29
C ILE A 7 20.61 8.10 -3.58
N THR A 8 21.92 7.94 -3.44
CA THR A 8 22.81 7.55 -4.53
C THR A 8 23.78 6.51 -4.01
N PHE A 9 23.97 5.43 -4.77
CA PHE A 9 24.91 4.37 -4.44
C PHE A 9 25.59 3.87 -5.71
N GLU A 10 26.69 3.14 -5.55
CA GLU A 10 27.45 2.60 -6.69
C GLU A 10 27.29 1.07 -6.72
N LEU A 11 26.85 0.57 -7.87
CA LEU A 11 26.88 -0.85 -8.19
C LEU A 11 28.14 -1.15 -8.99
N LEU A 12 28.86 -2.20 -8.61
CA LEU A 12 30.07 -2.64 -9.32
C LEU A 12 29.81 -2.92 -10.81
N SER A 13 28.61 -3.34 -11.17
CA SER A 13 28.22 -3.72 -12.53
C SER A 13 27.70 -2.57 -13.40
N VAL A 14 27.14 -1.51 -12.80
CA VAL A 14 26.38 -0.47 -13.54
C VAL A 14 26.84 0.95 -13.20
N GLY A 15 27.75 1.10 -12.24
CA GLY A 15 28.21 2.39 -11.73
C GLY A 15 27.17 3.05 -10.83
N ARG A 16 27.06 4.37 -10.92
CA ARG A 16 26.23 5.18 -10.02
C ARG A 16 24.74 5.02 -10.32
N VAL A 17 23.97 4.64 -9.30
CA VAL A 17 22.51 4.49 -9.33
C VAL A 17 21.85 5.53 -8.45
N TYR A 18 20.81 6.18 -8.98
CA TYR A 18 19.94 7.09 -8.23
C TYR A 18 18.68 6.35 -7.81
N ALA A 19 18.37 6.37 -6.52
CA ALA A 19 17.25 5.64 -5.96
C ALA A 19 16.51 6.47 -4.91
N VAL A 20 15.39 5.91 -4.47
CA VAL A 20 14.62 6.37 -3.34
C VAL A 20 14.70 5.33 -2.23
N LEU A 21 15.03 5.77 -1.02
CA LEU A 21 14.93 4.98 0.19
C LEU A 21 13.64 5.33 0.92
N LYS A 22 12.74 4.36 1.06
CA LYS A 22 11.53 4.46 1.87
C LYS A 22 11.73 3.64 3.14
N LEU A 23 11.53 4.25 4.31
CA LEU A 23 11.71 3.62 5.62
C LEU A 23 10.38 3.47 6.35
N TYR A 24 10.11 2.33 6.96
CA TYR A 24 8.93 2.09 7.78
C TYR A 24 9.31 2.25 9.23
N ASP A 25 9.35 3.50 9.67
CA ASP A 25 9.81 3.89 10.99
C ASP A 25 8.66 4.48 11.80
N ARG A 26 8.27 3.75 12.87
CA ARG A 26 7.16 4.13 13.75
C ARG A 26 7.30 5.52 14.35
N ARG A 27 8.52 6.05 14.47
CA ARG A 27 8.82 7.35 15.08
C ARG A 27 8.39 8.51 14.18
N PHE A 28 8.10 8.24 12.90
CA PHE A 28 7.69 9.22 11.91
C PHE A 28 6.25 8.97 11.43
N GLY A 29 5.75 9.87 10.59
CA GLY A 29 4.46 9.69 9.92
C GLY A 29 3.29 10.40 10.59
N ARG A 30 3.03 11.64 10.17
CA ARG A 30 1.95 12.50 10.68
C ARG A 30 0.54 11.88 10.57
N GLY A 31 0.33 11.05 9.55
CA GLY A 31 -0.96 10.37 9.32
C GLY A 31 -1.21 9.24 10.31
N LEU A 32 -0.18 8.43 10.58
CA LEU A 32 -0.26 7.25 11.45
C LEU A 32 -0.26 7.64 12.93
N ARG A 33 0.54 8.63 13.29
CA ARG A 33 0.70 9.07 14.69
C ARG A 33 -0.44 9.98 15.13
N ARG A 34 -1.64 9.42 15.29
CA ARG A 34 -2.83 10.15 15.77
C ARG A 34 -3.47 9.43 16.95
N ILE A 35 -3.81 10.19 17.98
CA ILE A 35 -4.58 9.75 19.15
C ILE A 35 -5.81 10.64 19.22
N TYR A 36 -7.01 10.05 19.20
CA TYR A 36 -8.30 10.76 19.16
C TYR A 36 -8.33 11.87 18.09
N GLY A 37 -7.81 11.57 16.90
CA GLY A 37 -7.74 12.51 15.77
C GLY A 37 -6.66 13.60 15.85
N LYS A 38 -5.95 13.72 16.98
CA LYS A 38 -4.87 14.70 17.16
C LYS A 38 -3.51 14.07 16.88
N HIS A 39 -2.66 14.81 16.16
CA HIS A 39 -1.29 14.37 15.89
C HIS A 39 -0.49 14.26 17.20
N CYS A 40 0.14 13.12 17.42
CA CYS A 40 0.98 12.81 18.57
C CYS A 40 2.43 12.57 18.12
N PRO A 41 3.31 13.59 18.13
CA PRO A 41 4.70 13.43 17.76
C PRO A 41 5.40 12.38 18.63
N HIS A 42 6.42 11.73 18.07
CA HIS A 42 7.29 10.88 18.86
C HIS A 42 8.11 11.70 19.87
N SER A 43 8.40 11.12 21.04
CA SER A 43 9.14 11.76 22.12
C SER A 43 10.09 10.76 22.80
N LEU A 44 11.11 11.29 23.49
CA LEU A 44 12.04 10.45 24.26
C LEU A 44 11.35 9.69 25.40
N ASP A 45 10.31 10.26 25.99
CA ASP A 45 9.49 9.60 27.01
C ASP A 45 8.72 8.41 26.42
N ALA A 46 8.11 8.58 25.25
CA ALA A 46 7.43 7.49 24.55
C ALA A 46 8.42 6.38 24.16
N GLU A 47 9.62 6.74 23.70
CA GLU A 47 10.67 5.77 23.38
C GLU A 47 11.12 4.98 24.61
N ALA A 48 11.35 5.66 25.75
CA ALA A 48 11.74 4.99 26.99
C ALA A 48 10.67 4.00 27.47
N LYS A 49 9.38 4.38 27.38
CA LYS A 49 8.25 3.51 27.72
C LYS A 49 8.17 2.28 26.82
N PHE A 50 8.29 2.48 25.50
CA PHE A 50 8.33 1.37 24.55
C PHE A 50 9.50 0.42 24.82
N GLN A 51 10.70 0.97 25.07
CA GLN A 51 11.87 0.15 25.40
C GLN A 51 11.68 -0.66 26.69
N SER A 52 11.11 -0.07 27.75
CA SER A 52 10.80 -0.80 28.99
C SER A 52 9.81 -1.94 28.70
N PHE A 53 8.75 -1.63 27.95
CA PHE A 53 7.70 -2.60 27.58
C PHE A 53 8.26 -3.80 26.80
N VAL A 54 9.20 -3.58 25.88
CA VAL A 54 9.90 -4.67 25.18
C VAL A 54 10.80 -5.46 26.12
N ARG A 55 11.61 -4.79 26.96
CA ARG A 55 12.51 -5.47 27.91
C ARG A 55 11.76 -6.30 28.97
N GLU A 56 10.56 -5.87 29.33
CA GLU A 56 9.65 -6.59 30.23
C GLU A 56 8.95 -7.78 29.55
N GLY A 57 9.17 -8.02 28.25
CA GLY A 57 8.56 -9.11 27.51
C GLY A 57 7.08 -8.91 27.20
N LYS A 58 6.55 -7.69 27.34
CA LYS A 58 5.12 -7.40 27.15
C LYS A 58 4.73 -7.14 25.70
N ALA A 59 5.71 -6.85 24.83
CA ALA A 59 5.47 -6.50 23.43
C ALA A 59 4.85 -7.66 22.63
N GLU A 60 5.43 -8.85 22.71
CA GLU A 60 4.99 -10.01 21.93
C GLU A 60 3.53 -10.41 22.24
N PRO A 61 3.11 -10.63 23.52
CA PRO A 61 1.72 -10.97 23.82
C PRO A 61 0.72 -9.90 23.36
N PHE A 62 1.08 -8.62 23.48
CA PHE A 62 0.22 -7.53 23.04
C PHE A 62 0.07 -7.49 21.52
N LEU A 63 1.13 -7.76 20.76
CA LEU A 63 1.05 -7.80 19.30
C LEU A 63 0.27 -9.00 18.79
N GLU A 64 0.37 -10.15 19.46
CA GLU A 64 -0.47 -11.31 19.18
C GLU A 64 -1.97 -11.02 19.42
N GLU A 65 -2.29 -10.37 20.54
CA GLU A 65 -3.65 -9.89 20.85
C GLU A 65 -4.17 -8.97 19.73
N LEU A 66 -3.37 -7.96 19.36
CA LEU A 66 -3.72 -7.00 18.30
C LEU A 66 -3.96 -7.68 16.94
N GLN A 67 -3.15 -8.67 16.58
CA GLN A 67 -3.33 -9.43 15.33
C GLN A 67 -4.61 -10.27 15.38
N ASN A 68 -4.93 -10.88 16.52
CA ASN A 68 -6.16 -11.65 16.70
C ASN A 68 -7.40 -10.75 16.62
N GLU A 69 -7.35 -9.56 17.23
CA GLU A 69 -8.40 -8.54 17.11
C GLU A 69 -8.62 -8.12 15.65
N LYS A 70 -7.55 -7.86 14.89
CA LYS A 70 -7.65 -7.52 13.46
C LYS A 70 -8.33 -8.61 12.62
N ARG A 71 -8.13 -9.89 12.96
CA ARG A 71 -8.77 -11.02 12.26
C ARG A 71 -10.25 -11.18 12.59
N THR A 72 -10.65 -10.83 13.81
CA THR A 72 -11.99 -11.10 14.33
C THR A 72 -12.90 -9.87 14.32
N SER A 73 -12.34 -8.67 14.24
CA SER A 73 -13.10 -7.41 14.29
C SER A 73 -13.58 -7.00 12.91
N PHE A 74 -14.85 -6.59 12.82
CA PHE A 74 -15.43 -6.02 11.60
C PHE A 74 -14.72 -4.74 11.14
N LEU A 75 -14.21 -3.94 12.08
CA LEU A 75 -13.36 -2.78 11.81
C LEU A 75 -12.07 -2.92 12.63
N PRO A 76 -10.92 -3.17 11.98
CA PRO A 76 -9.65 -3.22 12.70
C PRO A 76 -9.33 -1.84 13.29
N GLY A 77 -8.89 -1.83 14.55
CA GLY A 77 -8.49 -0.61 15.25
C GLY A 77 -7.30 0.08 14.58
N MET A 78 -7.28 1.40 14.66
CA MET A 78 -6.12 2.21 14.32
C MET A 78 -5.10 2.15 15.47
N PRO A 79 -3.79 2.40 15.22
CA PRO A 79 -2.80 2.38 16.29
C PRO A 79 -3.17 3.26 17.50
N GLY A 80 -3.81 4.41 17.25
CA GLY A 80 -4.28 5.32 18.28
C GLY A 80 -5.32 4.75 19.25
N ASP A 81 -6.02 3.69 18.87
CA ASP A 81 -7.02 3.02 19.71
C ASP A 81 -6.35 2.16 20.80
N SER A 82 -5.10 1.77 20.60
CA SER A 82 -4.28 1.08 21.61
C SER A 82 -3.74 2.01 22.71
N TYR A 83 -3.96 3.33 22.59
CA TYR A 83 -3.56 4.29 23.62
C TYR A 83 -4.61 4.37 24.73
N ASP A 84 -4.15 4.25 25.98
CA ASP A 84 -4.92 4.62 27.17
C ASP A 84 -4.03 5.40 28.17
N GLU A 85 -4.65 5.95 29.22
CA GLU A 85 -3.93 6.70 30.27
C GLU A 85 -3.22 5.79 31.29
N LYS A 86 -3.23 4.47 31.09
CA LYS A 86 -2.55 3.53 32.00
C LYS A 86 -1.04 3.56 31.74
N PRO A 87 -0.21 3.02 32.66
CA PRO A 87 1.25 3.07 32.53
C PRO A 87 1.79 2.53 31.20
N ASP A 88 1.19 1.45 30.69
CA ASP A 88 1.61 0.79 29.45
C ASP A 88 0.95 1.39 28.19
N GLY A 89 -0.07 2.24 28.32
CA GLY A 89 -0.83 2.80 27.18
C GLY A 89 0.03 3.50 26.12
N PRO A 90 0.97 4.39 26.50
CA PRO A 90 1.90 4.98 25.54
C PRO A 90 2.81 3.95 24.84
N ALA A 91 3.20 2.88 25.53
CA ALA A 91 4.02 1.82 24.95
C ALA A 91 3.22 0.93 23.98
N LYS A 92 1.97 0.62 24.32
CA LYS A 92 1.03 -0.08 23.43
C LYS A 92 0.78 0.69 22.14
N PHE A 93 0.63 2.01 22.23
CA PHE A 93 0.56 2.88 21.04
C PHE A 93 1.80 2.76 20.15
N GLU A 94 3.00 2.83 20.72
CA GLU A 94 4.26 2.66 19.95
C GLU A 94 4.40 1.24 19.36
N ALA A 95 3.97 0.20 20.08
CA ALA A 95 3.95 -1.17 19.60
C ALA A 95 2.94 -1.37 18.44
N ALA A 96 1.75 -0.78 18.53
CA ALA A 96 0.77 -0.81 17.44
C ALA A 96 1.30 -0.08 16.19
N LEU A 97 1.99 1.06 16.37
CA LEU A 97 2.67 1.75 15.26
C LEU A 97 3.80 0.93 14.66
N TYR A 98 4.59 0.22 15.48
CA TYR A 98 5.60 -0.73 15.01
C TYR A 98 4.96 -1.79 14.12
N GLN A 99 3.90 -2.43 14.60
CA GLN A 99 3.20 -3.49 13.88
C GLN A 99 2.66 -3.00 12.53
N THR A 100 2.01 -1.84 12.49
CA THR A 100 1.57 -1.23 11.21
C THR A 100 2.74 -0.96 10.26
N CYS A 101 3.89 -0.50 10.76
CA CYS A 101 5.06 -0.27 9.91
C CYS A 101 5.61 -1.57 9.30
N ILE A 102 5.60 -2.67 10.07
CA ILE A 102 6.01 -3.98 9.57
C ILE A 102 5.01 -4.50 8.54
N GLU A 103 3.72 -4.42 8.81
CA GLU A 103 2.66 -4.82 7.87
C GLU A 103 2.75 -4.03 6.55
N ASP A 104 2.92 -2.71 6.63
CA ASP A 104 3.09 -1.83 5.46
C ASP A 104 4.34 -2.23 4.65
N PHE A 105 5.46 -2.55 5.32
CA PHE A 105 6.69 -3.01 4.67
C PHE A 105 6.50 -4.37 3.98
N GLU A 106 5.91 -5.33 4.67
CA GLU A 106 5.65 -6.67 4.14
C GLU A 106 4.68 -6.61 2.96
N CYS A 107 3.64 -5.80 3.06
CA CYS A 107 2.68 -5.58 1.97
C CYS A 107 3.37 -5.00 0.72
N GLU A 108 4.20 -3.97 0.89
CA GLU A 108 4.88 -3.34 -0.25
C GLU A 108 5.89 -4.29 -0.90
N THR A 109 6.73 -4.96 -0.11
CA THR A 109 7.70 -5.93 -0.63
C THR A 109 7.03 -7.09 -1.35
N GLN A 110 5.92 -7.58 -0.80
CA GLN A 110 5.13 -8.64 -1.40
C GLN A 110 4.45 -8.21 -2.70
N THR A 111 4.03 -6.93 -2.79
CA THR A 111 3.50 -6.36 -4.03
C THR A 111 4.56 -6.33 -5.12
N TYR A 112 5.77 -5.84 -4.83
CA TYR A 112 6.87 -5.85 -5.80
C TYR A 112 7.23 -7.26 -6.28
N GLU A 113 7.16 -8.24 -5.40
CA GLU A 113 7.42 -9.64 -5.73
C GLU A 113 6.36 -10.22 -6.69
N ARG A 114 5.08 -9.90 -6.48
CA ARG A 114 3.97 -10.33 -7.36
C ARG A 114 3.99 -9.62 -8.72
N LEU A 115 4.44 -8.36 -8.73
CA LEU A 115 4.42 -7.50 -9.91
C LEU A 115 5.80 -7.37 -10.58
N ARG A 116 6.64 -8.41 -10.51
CA ARG A 116 8.01 -8.41 -11.07
C ARG A 116 8.07 -7.96 -12.53
N GLU A 117 7.09 -8.34 -13.35
CA GLU A 117 7.07 -7.98 -14.78
C GLU A 117 6.73 -6.50 -15.05
N PHE A 118 6.14 -5.80 -14.08
CA PHE A 118 5.79 -4.37 -14.19
C PHE A 118 6.92 -3.45 -13.73
N GLN A 119 7.92 -4.00 -13.03
CA GLN A 119 9.03 -3.25 -12.46
C GLN A 119 9.90 -2.61 -13.55
N GLY A 120 10.08 -1.29 -13.46
CA GLY A 120 10.79 -0.49 -14.45
C GLY A 120 9.94 -0.06 -15.64
N GLU A 121 8.69 -0.55 -15.73
CA GLU A 121 7.74 -0.22 -16.80
C GLU A 121 6.59 0.63 -16.28
N SER A 122 5.75 0.10 -15.38
CA SER A 122 4.58 0.80 -14.83
C SER A 122 4.60 0.92 -13.30
N ILE A 123 5.55 0.25 -12.64
CA ILE A 123 5.90 0.47 -11.23
C ILE A 123 7.42 0.63 -11.11
N PRO A 124 7.95 1.34 -10.10
CA PRO A 124 9.40 1.47 -9.92
C PRO A 124 10.09 0.12 -9.80
N GLN A 125 11.35 0.02 -10.21
CA GLN A 125 12.14 -1.17 -9.91
C GLN A 125 12.52 -1.22 -8.42
N LEU A 126 12.34 -2.37 -7.77
CA LEU A 126 12.85 -2.64 -6.43
C LEU A 126 14.31 -3.08 -6.53
N TYR A 127 15.21 -2.33 -5.91
CA TYR A 127 16.65 -2.66 -5.88
C TYR A 127 17.04 -3.51 -4.68
N ALA A 128 16.50 -3.21 -3.49
CA ALA A 128 16.87 -3.93 -2.28
C ALA A 128 15.87 -3.74 -1.14
N HIS A 129 15.84 -4.71 -0.23
CA HIS A 129 15.33 -4.53 1.12
C HIS A 129 16.42 -3.93 2.01
N VAL A 130 16.04 -3.02 2.89
CA VAL A 130 16.93 -2.30 3.79
C VAL A 130 16.56 -2.60 5.23
N ARG A 131 17.59 -2.72 6.06
CA ARG A 131 17.48 -2.85 7.50
C ARG A 131 18.47 -1.90 8.17
N LEU A 132 17.96 -0.98 8.99
CA LEU A 132 18.78 -0.09 9.79
C LEU A 132 18.82 -0.61 11.23
N CYS A 133 20.01 -1.06 11.66
CA CYS A 133 20.24 -1.60 13.00
C CYS A 133 20.86 -0.58 13.97
N GLY A 134 21.14 0.65 13.53
CA GLY A 134 21.84 1.66 14.35
C GLY A 134 21.09 2.17 15.57
N TYR A 135 19.83 1.76 15.75
CA TYR A 135 18.98 2.12 16.89
C TYR A 135 18.73 0.96 17.85
N VAL A 136 19.25 -0.23 17.54
CA VAL A 136 19.11 -1.40 18.40
C VAL A 136 19.98 -1.19 19.64
N PRO A 137 19.42 -1.26 20.87
CA PRO A 137 20.21 -1.20 22.09
C PRO A 137 21.28 -2.30 22.10
N SER A 138 22.52 -1.96 22.49
CA SER A 138 23.67 -2.87 22.37
C SER A 138 23.46 -4.19 23.12
N GLU A 139 22.73 -4.16 24.23
CA GLU A 139 22.37 -5.32 25.03
C GLU A 139 21.35 -6.26 24.36
N LEU A 140 20.65 -5.80 23.31
CA LEU A 140 19.61 -6.56 22.62
C LEU A 140 20.04 -7.10 21.26
N VAL A 141 21.21 -6.74 20.74
CA VAL A 141 21.65 -7.03 19.36
C VAL A 141 21.56 -8.52 18.99
N ASP A 142 21.92 -9.41 19.92
CA ASP A 142 21.92 -10.86 19.70
C ASP A 142 20.65 -11.57 20.23
N THR A 143 19.58 -10.80 20.49
CA THR A 143 18.31 -11.31 21.02
C THR A 143 17.19 -11.21 19.98
N SER A 144 16.10 -11.98 20.16
CA SER A 144 14.89 -11.85 19.34
C SER A 144 14.26 -10.45 19.44
N MET A 145 14.47 -9.76 20.56
CA MET A 145 13.96 -8.41 20.82
C MET A 145 14.62 -7.33 19.96
N ALA A 146 15.77 -7.61 19.33
CA ALA A 146 16.43 -6.67 18.41
C ALA A 146 15.48 -6.18 17.31
N SER A 147 14.62 -7.08 16.81
CA SER A 147 13.69 -6.83 15.71
C SER A 147 12.76 -5.64 15.95
N TYR A 148 12.33 -5.40 17.20
CA TYR A 148 11.47 -4.27 17.60
C TYR A 148 12.12 -2.89 17.41
N PHE A 149 13.44 -2.85 17.27
CA PHE A 149 14.24 -1.63 17.11
C PHE A 149 14.86 -1.49 15.73
N GLU A 150 14.70 -2.51 14.87
CA GLU A 150 15.13 -2.45 13.48
C GLU A 150 14.16 -1.60 12.67
N VAL A 151 14.69 -0.69 11.86
CA VAL A 151 13.87 0.02 10.87
C VAL A 151 14.00 -0.69 9.54
N LYS A 152 12.87 -1.21 9.03
CA LYS A 152 12.80 -1.82 7.70
C LYS A 152 12.60 -0.76 6.63
N GLY A 153 12.99 -1.06 5.40
CA GLY A 153 12.81 -0.16 4.28
C GLY A 153 13.01 -0.83 2.93
N VAL A 154 12.68 -0.08 1.87
CA VAL A 154 12.89 -0.49 0.48
C VAL A 154 13.70 0.56 -0.25
N MET A 155 14.62 0.10 -1.10
CA MET A 155 15.32 0.93 -2.08
C MET A 155 14.69 0.69 -3.45
N ILE A 156 14.12 1.74 -4.03
CA ILE A 156 13.39 1.66 -5.31
C ILE A 156 13.93 2.67 -6.31
N GLN A 157 13.66 2.43 -7.59
CA GLN A 157 13.99 3.31 -8.69
C GLN A 157 13.47 4.72 -8.44
N ARG A 158 14.35 5.69 -8.62
CA ARG A 158 13.96 7.10 -8.61
C ARG A 158 13.42 7.49 -9.97
N ILE A 159 12.13 7.83 -10.03
CA ILE A 159 11.51 8.44 -11.21
C ILE A 159 11.69 9.96 -11.14
N VAL A 160 12.25 10.55 -12.18
CA VAL A 160 12.49 12.00 -12.25
C VAL A 160 11.38 12.64 -13.06
N GLY A 161 10.38 13.17 -12.38
CA GLY A 161 9.27 13.82 -13.04
C GLY A 161 8.32 14.51 -12.07
N TYR A 162 7.03 14.29 -12.23
CA TYR A 162 5.98 15.02 -11.51
C TYR A 162 4.84 14.08 -11.10
N ASN A 163 4.11 14.42 -10.03
CA ASN A 163 2.91 13.64 -9.70
C ASN A 163 1.82 13.88 -10.74
N LEU A 164 1.06 12.84 -11.07
CA LEU A 164 0.01 12.93 -12.08
C LEU A 164 -1.02 14.02 -11.73
N GLN A 165 -1.33 14.21 -10.45
CA GLN A 165 -2.21 15.30 -9.98
C GLN A 165 -1.74 16.71 -10.42
N ASP A 166 -0.43 16.89 -10.62
CA ASP A 166 0.22 18.14 -10.98
C ASP A 166 0.42 18.29 -12.49
N LEU A 167 -0.06 17.32 -13.30
CA LEU A 167 -0.04 17.38 -14.77
C LEU A 167 -0.45 18.74 -15.35
N PRO A 168 -1.54 19.42 -14.92
CA PRO A 168 -1.90 20.73 -15.49
C PRO A 168 -0.93 21.88 -15.18
N THR A 169 -0.09 21.75 -14.15
CA THR A 169 0.75 22.85 -13.63
C THR A 169 2.24 22.55 -13.70
N SER A 170 2.61 21.30 -13.95
CA SER A 170 3.99 20.85 -14.07
C SER A 170 4.67 21.45 -15.29
N TYR A 171 5.85 22.01 -15.10
CA TYR A 171 6.71 22.51 -16.20
C TYR A 171 7.34 21.37 -17.02
N LEU A 172 7.32 20.13 -16.49
CA LEU A 172 7.80 18.93 -17.17
C LEU A 172 6.69 18.22 -17.96
N ALA A 173 5.43 18.65 -17.83
CA ALA A 173 4.33 18.08 -18.58
C ALA A 173 4.41 18.49 -20.06
N PRO A 174 3.86 17.69 -20.98
CA PRO A 174 3.80 18.05 -22.39
C PRO A 174 2.97 19.30 -22.61
N LYS A 175 3.29 20.03 -23.69
CA LYS A 175 2.52 21.21 -24.06
C LYS A 175 1.26 20.87 -24.86
N ASP A 176 1.24 19.71 -25.53
CA ASP A 176 0.08 19.25 -26.29
C ASP A 176 -0.94 18.58 -25.34
N PRO A 177 -2.17 19.13 -25.24
CA PRO A 177 -3.31 18.49 -24.57
C PRO A 177 -3.56 17.02 -24.91
N LYS A 178 -3.27 16.58 -26.14
CA LYS A 178 -3.51 15.19 -26.55
C LYS A 178 -2.64 14.21 -25.78
N GLU A 179 -1.39 14.59 -25.49
CA GLU A 179 -0.49 13.74 -24.71
C GLU A 179 -0.98 13.56 -23.26
N TRP A 180 -1.72 14.53 -22.71
CA TRP A 180 -2.27 14.41 -21.36
C TRP A 180 -3.35 13.35 -21.25
N GLN A 181 -4.18 13.21 -22.29
CA GLN A 181 -5.15 12.13 -22.40
C GLN A 181 -4.44 10.77 -22.37
N ASP A 182 -3.38 10.62 -23.16
CA ASP A 182 -2.63 9.37 -23.26
C ASP A 182 -1.91 9.03 -21.94
N ILE A 183 -1.29 10.02 -21.27
CA ILE A 183 -0.65 9.82 -19.96
C ILE A 183 -1.65 9.33 -18.91
N VAL A 184 -2.84 9.95 -18.86
CA VAL A 184 -3.87 9.56 -17.89
C VAL A 184 -4.42 8.18 -18.24
N GLN A 185 -4.63 7.88 -19.53
CA GLN A 185 -5.08 6.55 -19.95
C GLN A 185 -4.07 5.46 -19.60
N LEU A 186 -2.77 5.68 -19.84
CA LEU A 186 -1.71 4.74 -19.46
C LEU A 186 -1.70 4.45 -17.95
N ALA A 187 -1.97 5.45 -17.11
CA ALA A 187 -2.05 5.25 -15.66
C ALA A 187 -3.29 4.44 -15.25
N VAL A 188 -4.41 4.64 -15.93
CA VAL A 188 -5.67 3.89 -15.75
C VAL A 188 -5.49 2.43 -16.18
N ASP A 189 -4.83 2.21 -17.32
CA ASP A 189 -4.54 0.89 -17.86
C ASP A 189 -3.57 0.12 -16.95
N ALA A 190 -2.51 0.76 -16.48
CA ALA A 190 -1.58 0.14 -15.55
C ALA A 190 -2.25 -0.26 -14.22
N ALA A 191 -3.13 0.57 -13.66
CA ALA A 191 -3.91 0.21 -12.47
C ALA A 191 -4.83 -0.99 -12.73
N TRP A 192 -5.40 -1.07 -13.92
CA TRP A 192 -6.23 -2.20 -14.33
C TRP A 192 -5.43 -3.50 -14.51
N GLU A 193 -4.25 -3.43 -15.12
CA GLU A 193 -3.36 -4.59 -15.27
C GLU A 193 -2.88 -5.12 -13.92
N ILE A 194 -2.59 -4.24 -12.96
CA ILE A 194 -2.27 -4.62 -11.58
C ILE A 194 -3.44 -5.38 -10.93
N ASN A 195 -4.68 -4.87 -11.09
CA ASN A 195 -5.87 -5.57 -10.61
C ASN A 195 -5.98 -6.98 -11.23
N GLN A 196 -5.73 -7.13 -12.53
CA GLN A 196 -5.79 -8.44 -13.19
C GLN A 196 -4.76 -9.45 -12.64
N ARG A 197 -3.67 -8.98 -12.03
CA ARG A 197 -2.67 -9.85 -11.37
C ARG A 197 -2.96 -10.17 -9.91
N GLY A 198 -4.21 -9.96 -9.47
CA GLY A 198 -4.62 -10.33 -8.12
C GLY A 198 -4.17 -9.34 -7.04
N VAL A 199 -3.80 -8.11 -7.41
CA VAL A 199 -3.40 -7.06 -6.47
C VAL A 199 -4.38 -5.88 -6.58
N ILE A 200 -5.01 -5.49 -5.48
CA ILE A 200 -5.80 -4.26 -5.38
C ILE A 200 -5.03 -3.23 -4.57
N MET A 201 -4.86 -2.02 -5.09
CA MET A 201 -4.25 -0.90 -4.37
C MET A 201 -5.29 -0.18 -3.50
N GLY A 202 -5.18 -0.32 -2.18
CA GLY A 202 -6.07 0.32 -1.20
C GLY A 202 -5.97 1.85 -1.19
N ASP A 203 -4.78 2.42 -1.41
CA ASP A 203 -4.58 3.89 -1.55
C ASP A 203 -4.33 4.30 -3.01
N CYS A 204 -5.07 3.72 -3.97
CA CYS A 204 -4.97 4.11 -5.38
C CYS A 204 -5.47 5.55 -5.60
N LYS A 205 -4.55 6.51 -5.83
CA LYS A 205 -4.86 7.94 -6.00
C LYS A 205 -3.88 8.59 -6.95
N THR A 206 -4.28 9.70 -7.58
CA THR A 206 -3.44 10.45 -8.54
C THR A 206 -2.13 11.01 -7.96
N ARG A 207 -2.07 11.20 -6.64
CA ARG A 207 -0.83 11.58 -5.92
C ARG A 207 0.17 10.42 -5.74
N ASN A 208 -0.29 9.19 -5.93
CA ASN A 208 0.51 7.97 -5.87
C ASN A 208 0.83 7.47 -7.28
N VAL A 209 0.83 8.37 -8.27
CA VAL A 209 1.27 8.12 -9.63
C VAL A 209 2.30 9.20 -10.00
N VAL A 210 3.52 8.79 -10.31
CA VAL A 210 4.60 9.68 -10.76
C VAL A 210 4.79 9.49 -12.25
N VAL A 211 4.72 10.56 -13.02
CA VAL A 211 4.99 10.56 -14.46
C VAL A 211 6.45 10.89 -14.68
N ASP A 212 7.18 10.04 -15.40
CA ASP A 212 8.56 10.32 -15.81
C ASP A 212 8.60 11.55 -16.72
N GLY A 213 9.41 12.54 -16.38
CA GLY A 213 9.42 13.83 -17.08
C GLY A 213 10.02 13.78 -18.49
N LYS A 214 10.69 12.68 -18.88
CA LYS A 214 11.31 12.53 -20.20
C LYS A 214 10.47 11.63 -21.10
N ALA A 215 10.14 10.43 -20.62
CA ALA A 215 9.38 9.43 -21.34
C ALA A 215 7.86 9.66 -21.23
N GLN A 216 7.41 10.53 -20.32
CA GLN A 216 6.00 10.82 -20.07
C GLN A 216 5.21 9.56 -19.69
N ARG A 217 5.89 8.60 -19.06
CA ARG A 217 5.31 7.33 -18.65
C ARG A 217 4.89 7.38 -17.18
N PRO A 218 3.65 7.01 -16.83
CA PRO A 218 3.21 6.95 -15.45
C PRO A 218 3.75 5.71 -14.73
N PHE A 219 4.12 5.90 -13.47
CA PHE A 219 4.55 4.86 -12.53
C PHE A 219 3.65 4.90 -11.29
N LEU A 220 2.97 3.80 -10.98
CA LEU A 220 2.24 3.66 -9.73
C LEU A 220 3.24 3.40 -8.59
N ILE A 221 3.04 4.11 -7.48
CA ILE A 221 3.90 4.05 -6.30
C ILE A 221 3.08 3.85 -5.03
N ASP A 222 3.78 3.62 -3.91
CA ASP A 222 3.19 3.50 -2.58
C ASP A 222 2.25 2.28 -2.43
N PHE A 223 2.85 1.08 -2.45
CA PHE A 223 2.15 -0.21 -2.34
C PHE A 223 2.04 -0.73 -0.90
N ALA A 224 2.21 0.13 0.10
CA ALA A 224 2.13 -0.25 1.51
C ALA A 224 0.73 -0.74 1.91
N GLN A 225 -0.30 -0.35 1.16
CA GLN A 225 -1.70 -0.70 1.41
C GLN A 225 -2.28 -1.37 0.17
N CYS A 226 -1.94 -2.64 0.00
CA CYS A 226 -2.46 -3.50 -1.04
C CYS A 226 -3.18 -4.70 -0.44
N TYR A 227 -4.13 -5.21 -1.21
CA TYR A 227 -4.82 -6.46 -0.91
C TYR A 227 -4.52 -7.48 -1.99
N PHE A 228 -4.32 -8.73 -1.56
CA PHE A 228 -3.93 -9.82 -2.44
C PHE A 228 -5.05 -10.84 -2.54
N LYS A 229 -5.40 -11.23 -3.77
CA LYS A 229 -6.48 -12.16 -4.07
C LYS A 229 -6.38 -13.45 -3.26
N ASP A 230 -5.19 -14.05 -3.19
CA ASP A 230 -4.96 -15.28 -2.43
C ASP A 230 -5.29 -15.10 -0.95
N LYS A 231 -4.86 -13.99 -0.34
CA LYS A 231 -5.11 -13.73 1.07
C LYS A 231 -6.52 -13.28 1.43
N MET A 232 -7.30 -12.80 0.46
CA MET A 232 -8.66 -12.31 0.70
C MET A 232 -9.66 -13.44 0.94
N PHE A 233 -9.40 -14.61 0.37
CA PHE A 233 -10.32 -15.74 0.33
C PHE A 233 -9.70 -17.01 0.90
N ASP A 234 -8.55 -16.91 1.57
CA ASP A 234 -7.97 -18.03 2.31
C ASP A 234 -8.88 -18.38 3.51
N ASP A 235 -9.36 -19.64 3.56
CA ASP A 235 -10.23 -20.22 4.59
C ASP A 235 -9.69 -20.14 6.04
N SER A 236 -8.50 -19.58 6.25
CA SER A 236 -7.83 -19.51 7.55
C SER A 236 -7.98 -18.16 8.28
N GLY A 237 -8.75 -17.19 7.78
CA GLY A 237 -8.88 -15.92 8.52
C GLY A 237 -9.84 -14.83 8.05
N SER A 238 -10.70 -15.03 7.06
CA SER A 238 -11.66 -13.99 6.63
C SER A 238 -13.10 -14.52 6.57
N GLU A 239 -13.77 -14.61 7.73
CA GLU A 239 -15.24 -14.68 7.79
C GLU A 239 -15.91 -13.32 7.47
N ALA A 240 -15.14 -12.29 7.09
CA ALA A 240 -15.66 -10.98 6.69
C ALA A 240 -16.46 -10.98 5.36
N GLY A 241 -16.71 -12.15 4.77
CA GLY A 241 -17.58 -12.33 3.60
C GLY A 241 -18.93 -13.02 3.88
N SER A 242 -19.15 -13.63 5.05
CA SER A 242 -20.41 -14.35 5.31
C SER A 242 -21.37 -13.52 6.16
N VAL A 243 -22.05 -12.57 5.52
CA VAL A 243 -23.39 -12.21 5.99
C VAL A 243 -24.26 -13.44 5.73
N LYS A 244 -24.31 -14.36 6.70
CA LYS A 244 -25.38 -15.36 6.75
C LYS A 244 -26.65 -14.60 7.12
N GLU A 245 -27.39 -14.14 6.10
CA GLU A 245 -28.80 -13.86 6.29
C GLU A 245 -29.49 -15.19 6.60
N ASP A 246 -30.20 -15.21 7.73
CA ASP A 246 -31.03 -16.33 8.15
C ASP A 246 -32.08 -16.67 7.07
N GLY A 247 -32.06 -17.92 6.60
CA GLY A 247 -33.25 -18.58 6.06
C GLY A 247 -33.24 -18.85 4.55
N ASP A 248 -33.26 -20.14 4.22
CA ASP A 248 -33.72 -20.75 2.95
C ASP A 248 -33.00 -20.36 1.65
N SER A 249 -31.96 -21.10 1.31
CA SER A 249 -32.04 -22.12 0.24
C SER A 249 -30.64 -22.65 -0.09
N VAL A 250 -30.50 -23.96 -0.04
CA VAL A 250 -29.34 -24.69 -0.54
C VAL A 250 -29.32 -24.52 -2.06
N THR A 251 -28.50 -23.59 -2.54
CA THR A 251 -27.88 -23.71 -3.85
C THR A 251 -26.38 -23.67 -3.62
N ASP A 252 -25.72 -24.80 -3.84
CA ASP A 252 -24.26 -24.90 -3.94
C ASP A 252 -23.82 -24.07 -5.16
N VAL A 253 -23.81 -22.75 -5.03
CA VAL A 253 -23.13 -21.89 -5.98
C VAL A 253 -21.66 -22.01 -5.63
N GLU A 254 -20.93 -22.75 -6.45
CA GLU A 254 -19.48 -22.84 -6.40
C GLU A 254 -18.91 -21.41 -6.23
N HIS A 255 -18.29 -21.16 -5.07
CA HIS A 255 -17.79 -19.84 -4.68
C HIS A 255 -16.66 -19.45 -5.65
N ASP A 256 -16.99 -18.68 -6.69
CA ASP A 256 -15.99 -18.30 -7.70
C ASP A 256 -15.13 -17.14 -7.18
N VAL A 257 -14.03 -17.51 -6.51
CA VAL A 257 -13.01 -16.61 -5.97
C VAL A 257 -12.55 -15.56 -7.00
N ASP A 258 -12.53 -15.90 -8.30
CA ASP A 258 -12.13 -14.95 -9.34
C ASP A 258 -13.20 -13.87 -9.54
N VAL A 259 -14.47 -14.25 -9.54
CA VAL A 259 -15.60 -13.32 -9.64
C VAL A 259 -15.69 -12.43 -8.40
N GLU A 260 -15.52 -13.00 -7.21
CA GLU A 260 -15.55 -12.23 -5.96
C GLU A 260 -14.41 -11.23 -5.88
N TYR A 261 -13.20 -11.66 -6.23
CA TYR A 261 -12.05 -10.79 -6.34
C TYR A 261 -12.32 -9.63 -7.31
N MET A 262 -12.88 -9.90 -8.50
CA MET A 262 -13.15 -8.87 -9.48
C MET A 262 -14.25 -7.90 -9.04
N ASN A 263 -15.27 -8.37 -8.30
CA ASN A 263 -16.25 -7.51 -7.64
C ASN A 263 -15.61 -6.61 -6.58
N CYS A 264 -14.66 -7.16 -5.81
CA CYS A 264 -13.87 -6.39 -4.85
C CYS A 264 -13.02 -5.32 -5.56
N ALA A 265 -12.34 -5.67 -6.64
CA ALA A 265 -11.55 -4.75 -7.47
C ALA A 265 -12.42 -3.64 -8.09
N ARG A 266 -13.63 -3.98 -8.55
CA ARG A 266 -14.63 -3.02 -9.04
C ARG A 266 -15.02 -2.02 -7.96
N THR A 267 -15.27 -2.51 -6.74
CA THR A 267 -15.68 -1.69 -5.59
C THR A 267 -14.58 -0.71 -5.17
N HIS A 268 -13.31 -1.16 -5.16
CA HIS A 268 -12.16 -0.30 -4.90
C HIS A 268 -11.89 0.68 -6.05
N GLY A 269 -12.24 0.32 -7.28
CA GLY A 269 -12.29 1.23 -8.42
C GLY A 269 -10.94 1.88 -8.76
N ASN A 270 -9.82 1.16 -8.62
CA ASN A 270 -8.47 1.73 -8.84
C ASN A 270 -8.32 2.51 -10.16
N PRO A 271 -8.74 2.00 -11.33
CA PRO A 271 -8.69 2.78 -12.58
C PRO A 271 -9.53 4.07 -12.51
N VAL A 272 -10.73 4.00 -11.89
CA VAL A 272 -11.64 5.14 -11.73
C VAL A 272 -11.06 6.19 -10.78
N ALA A 273 -10.38 5.76 -9.72
CA ALA A 273 -9.73 6.64 -8.73
C ALA A 273 -8.61 7.50 -9.35
N ILE A 274 -8.05 7.07 -10.49
CA ILE A 274 -7.12 7.85 -11.28
C ILE A 274 -7.87 8.66 -12.33
N GLY A 275 -8.57 7.99 -13.25
CA GLY A 275 -9.13 8.61 -14.46
C GLY A 275 -10.19 9.68 -14.16
N SER A 276 -11.12 9.40 -13.24
CA SER A 276 -12.23 10.31 -12.93
C SER A 276 -11.73 11.56 -12.18
N VAL A 277 -10.76 11.36 -11.28
CA VAL A 277 -10.11 12.44 -10.55
C VAL A 277 -9.33 13.34 -11.51
N MET A 278 -8.54 12.77 -12.42
CA MET A 278 -7.78 13.54 -13.41
C MET A 278 -8.69 14.27 -14.40
N ALA A 279 -9.75 13.63 -14.90
CA ALA A 279 -10.74 14.28 -15.74
C ALA A 279 -11.38 15.50 -15.04
N THR A 280 -11.66 15.37 -13.73
CA THR A 280 -12.18 16.47 -12.92
C THR A 280 -11.16 17.60 -12.75
N ILE A 281 -9.90 17.27 -12.45
CA ILE A 281 -8.81 18.24 -12.29
C ILE A 281 -8.60 19.04 -13.59
N LEU A 282 -8.49 18.36 -14.73
CA LEU A 282 -8.20 18.98 -16.02
C LEU A 282 -9.39 19.80 -16.54
N LYS A 283 -10.63 19.35 -16.32
CA LYS A 283 -11.81 20.14 -16.64
C LYS A 283 -11.83 21.45 -15.85
N ARG A 284 -11.55 21.40 -14.55
CA ARG A 284 -11.56 22.58 -13.68
C ARG A 284 -10.43 23.56 -13.97
N GLN A 285 -9.21 23.07 -14.16
CA GLN A 285 -8.04 23.94 -14.29
C GLN A 285 -7.75 24.39 -15.72
N LYS A 286 -8.17 23.61 -16.72
CA LYS A 286 -7.78 23.81 -18.13
C LYS A 286 -8.95 23.77 -19.10
N GLY A 287 -10.18 23.57 -18.61
CA GLY A 287 -11.37 23.45 -19.46
C GLY A 287 -11.38 22.20 -20.35
N MET A 288 -10.47 21.25 -20.09
CA MET A 288 -10.27 20.08 -20.93
C MET A 288 -11.15 18.92 -20.47
N LYS A 289 -11.87 18.29 -21.40
CA LYS A 289 -12.61 17.05 -21.14
C LYS A 289 -11.77 15.87 -21.61
N LEU A 290 -11.50 14.93 -20.71
CA LEU A 290 -10.87 13.67 -21.06
C LEU A 290 -11.92 12.63 -21.45
N GLU A 291 -11.55 11.76 -22.38
CA GLU A 291 -12.31 10.60 -22.84
C GLU A 291 -11.63 9.32 -22.37
N ILE A 292 -11.65 9.08 -21.06
CA ILE A 292 -11.01 7.91 -20.45
C ILE A 292 -11.85 6.66 -20.71
N ARG A 293 -11.19 5.60 -21.15
CA ARG A 293 -11.77 4.25 -21.26
C ARG A 293 -11.50 3.49 -19.99
N TYR A 294 -12.55 2.89 -19.44
CA TYR A 294 -12.48 2.05 -18.25
C TYR A 294 -12.75 0.59 -18.61
N PRO A 295 -12.31 -0.36 -17.78
CA PRO A 295 -12.68 -1.76 -17.93
C PRO A 295 -14.20 -1.94 -17.94
N ASP A 296 -14.69 -2.78 -18.83
CA ASP A 296 -16.06 -3.27 -18.79
C ASP A 296 -16.15 -4.40 -17.77
N TRP A 297 -16.42 -4.02 -16.52
CA TRP A 297 -16.44 -4.95 -15.40
C TRP A 297 -17.49 -6.06 -15.58
N ASP A 298 -18.64 -5.74 -16.16
CA ASP A 298 -19.72 -6.70 -16.35
C ASP A 298 -19.31 -7.74 -17.39
N GLN A 299 -18.73 -7.30 -18.52
CA GLN A 299 -18.17 -8.21 -19.54
C GLN A 299 -17.04 -9.08 -18.98
N VAL A 300 -16.11 -8.51 -18.21
CA VAL A 300 -15.00 -9.27 -17.61
C VAL A 300 -15.50 -10.35 -16.66
N ILE A 301 -16.48 -10.02 -15.80
CA ILE A 301 -17.08 -10.98 -14.86
C ILE A 301 -17.82 -12.08 -15.63
N GLU A 302 -18.54 -11.74 -16.69
CA GLU A 302 -19.18 -12.74 -17.56
C GLU A 302 -18.16 -13.67 -18.23
N ASP A 303 -17.05 -13.14 -18.74
CA ASP A 303 -16.02 -13.92 -19.40
C ASP A 303 -15.33 -14.90 -18.45
N ILE A 304 -15.07 -14.49 -17.19
CA ILE A 304 -14.57 -15.37 -16.14
C ILE A 304 -15.54 -16.54 -15.93
N ARG A 305 -16.83 -16.26 -15.75
CA ARG A 305 -17.87 -17.30 -15.59
C ARG A 305 -17.92 -18.26 -16.78
N ARG A 306 -17.84 -17.74 -18.02
CA ARG A 306 -17.87 -18.57 -19.24
C ARG A 306 -16.62 -19.43 -19.41
N SER A 307 -15.44 -18.90 -19.07
CA SER A 307 -14.17 -19.60 -19.23
C SER A 307 -14.07 -20.88 -18.40
N LYS A 308 -14.78 -20.94 -17.26
CA LYS A 308 -14.82 -22.10 -16.37
C LYS A 308 -15.85 -23.16 -16.79
N VAL A 309 -16.97 -22.76 -17.38
CA VAL A 309 -17.98 -23.69 -17.92
C VAL A 309 -17.43 -24.52 -19.09
N GLY A 310 -16.43 -24.01 -19.82
CA GLY A 310 -15.75 -24.73 -20.91
C GLY A 310 -14.64 -25.69 -20.48
N GLN A 311 -14.36 -25.84 -19.18
CA GLN A 311 -13.32 -26.73 -18.64
C GLN A 311 -13.87 -28.01 -17.98
N ILE A 312 -15.18 -28.26 -18.08
CA ILE A 312 -15.87 -29.48 -17.59
C ILE A 312 -16.00 -30.51 -18.70
#